data_AF-A0A3N1H3G8-F1
#
_entry.id   AF-A0A3N1H3G8-F1
#
_cell.length_a   1.000
_cell.length_b   1.000
_cell.length_c   1.000
_cell.angle_alpha   90.00
_cell.angle_beta   90.00
_cell.angle_gamma   90.00
#
_symmetry.space_group_name_H-M   'P 1'
#
loop_
_entity.id
_entity.type
_entity.pdbx_description
1 polymer ?
#
loop_
_entity_poly.entity_id
_entity_poly.type
_entity_poly.pdbx_seq_one_letter_code
_entity_poly.pdbx_strand_id
1 'polypeptide(L)'
;MSDEVRDMIRSALADEPALGLAFEQVVEDGRKRRARRRLGVLTVAAVGVVAVAAVAVSGTFAQTSAPAAGVLSTSPTSATSSVAALGCVAEAMTGGFPDRPRGTATPEELAESGRLTEAVERLPLPLPAGVEATPLRLCALDASWGGDFRLTGDRSVFVYVRPLGGQSPSGCVLHTPETRCSVKALPDGSTARVTVEPGPEATLASADVWRADGTYAHVMETGGRGSVTRVLDDEQLTAIAAAPQLKVLAVGRVVPADPSDRRAAELGAVLVGAFPPGLGIERIPAEEALVFRARQGGYRTFANLTDAAGAGWVMVSLEKPDGGEVTCGGRATCRLVALSDGREAALDTAVEGGVTRLSLHAKAADGTRISVQTSNVADTGDGSATPTRPTPPLTEVDLARIAELPGLHW
;
A
#
# COMPACT_ATOMS: atom_id res chain seq x y z
N MET A 1 40.77 -7.13 4.33
CA MET A 1 39.83 -7.57 5.39
C MET A 1 40.72 -8.08 6.51
N SER A 2 40.74 -7.40 7.67
CA SER A 2 41.68 -7.68 8.75
C SER A 2 41.33 -8.99 9.47
N ASP A 3 42.34 -9.67 10.00
CA ASP A 3 42.19 -10.97 10.67
C ASP A 3 41.30 -10.89 11.94
N GLU A 4 41.21 -9.71 12.57
CA GLU A 4 40.30 -9.44 13.70
C GLU A 4 38.81 -9.65 13.36
N VAL A 5 38.39 -9.25 12.15
CA VAL A 5 37.00 -9.44 11.72
C VAL A 5 36.69 -10.93 11.53
N ARG A 6 37.68 -11.71 11.09
CA ARG A 6 37.56 -13.16 10.92
C ARG A 6 37.42 -13.87 12.25
N ASP A 7 38.21 -13.49 13.24
CA ASP A 7 38.18 -14.14 14.55
C ASP A 7 36.91 -13.79 15.34
N MET A 8 36.42 -12.56 15.21
CA MET A 8 35.16 -12.14 15.83
C MET A 8 33.95 -12.88 15.24
N ILE A 9 33.93 -13.10 13.91
CA ILE A 9 32.89 -13.91 13.26
C ILE A 9 32.99 -15.38 13.67
N ARG A 10 34.22 -15.91 13.78
CA ARG A 10 34.43 -17.32 14.16
C ARG A 10 34.03 -17.59 15.61
N SER A 11 34.27 -16.62 16.51
CA SER A 11 33.81 -16.67 17.90
C SER A 11 32.29 -16.58 18.03
N ALA A 12 31.63 -15.77 17.20
CA ALA A 12 30.17 -15.58 17.26
C ALA A 12 29.40 -16.82 16.76
N LEU A 13 30.02 -17.65 15.92
CA LEU A 13 29.41 -18.83 15.31
C LEU A 13 29.81 -20.15 15.99
N ALA A 14 30.58 -20.11 17.08
CA ALA A 14 31.10 -21.31 17.74
C ALA A 14 30.01 -22.11 18.48
N ASP A 15 28.93 -21.45 18.90
CA ASP A 15 27.84 -22.05 19.69
C ASP A 15 26.58 -22.36 18.85
N GLU A 16 26.61 -22.12 17.53
CA GLU A 16 25.47 -22.43 16.66
C GLU A 16 25.44 -23.93 16.32
N PRO A 17 24.27 -24.61 16.45
CA PRO A 17 24.12 -25.98 15.98
C PRO A 17 24.39 -26.04 14.48
N ALA A 18 25.07 -27.09 14.00
CA ALA A 18 25.46 -27.23 12.60
C ALA A 18 24.23 -27.09 11.67
N LEU A 19 24.00 -25.87 11.18
CA LEU A 19 23.04 -25.61 10.13
C LEU A 19 23.54 -26.42 8.94
N GLY A 20 22.77 -27.43 8.52
CA GLY A 20 23.07 -28.32 7.40
C GLY A 20 23.15 -27.62 6.03
N LEU A 21 23.43 -26.33 6.02
CA LEU A 21 23.73 -25.52 4.85
C LEU A 21 25.19 -25.78 4.49
N ALA A 22 25.40 -26.62 3.48
CA ALA A 22 26.70 -26.79 2.87
C ALA A 22 27.15 -25.44 2.29
N PHE A 23 28.03 -24.74 3.00
CA PHE A 23 28.55 -23.42 2.63
C PHE A 23 29.10 -23.40 1.20
N GLU A 24 29.78 -24.48 0.79
CA GLU A 24 30.23 -24.74 -0.58
C GLU A 24 29.09 -24.63 -1.60
N GLN A 25 27.92 -25.18 -1.28
CA GLN A 25 26.74 -25.20 -2.16
C GLN A 25 26.12 -23.79 -2.29
N VAL A 26 26.10 -23.02 -1.21
CA VAL A 26 25.65 -21.61 -1.22
C VAL A 26 26.60 -20.73 -2.04
N VAL A 27 27.92 -20.95 -1.92
CA VAL A 27 28.93 -20.22 -2.69
C VAL A 27 28.86 -20.59 -4.17
N GLU A 28 28.64 -21.86 -4.50
CA GLU A 28 28.48 -22.33 -5.88
C GLU A 28 27.21 -21.76 -6.54
N ASP A 29 26.09 -21.75 -5.81
CA ASP A 29 24.84 -21.13 -6.27
C ASP A 29 24.97 -19.61 -6.44
N GLY A 30 25.70 -18.94 -5.53
CA GLY A 30 26.04 -17.53 -5.66
C GLY A 30 26.87 -17.25 -6.92
N ARG A 31 27.85 -18.10 -7.23
CA ARG A 31 28.66 -17.99 -8.47
C ARG A 31 27.82 -18.25 -9.72
N LYS A 32 26.96 -19.27 -9.71
CA LYS A 32 26.04 -19.57 -10.83
C LYS A 32 25.08 -18.42 -11.12
N ARG A 33 24.48 -17.81 -10.08
CA ARG A 33 23.61 -16.63 -10.24
C ARG A 33 24.36 -15.42 -10.79
N ARG A 34 25.61 -15.19 -10.36
CA ARG A 34 26.44 -14.08 -10.87
C ARG A 34 26.88 -14.28 -12.32
N ALA A 35 27.17 -15.51 -12.74
CA ALA A 35 27.49 -15.84 -14.13
C ALA A 35 26.29 -15.61 -15.08
N ARG A 36 25.08 -16.00 -14.67
CA ARG A 36 23.85 -15.75 -15.46
C ARG A 36 23.58 -14.25 -15.67
N ARG A 37 23.85 -13.42 -14.66
CA ARG A 37 23.73 -11.95 -14.77
C ARG A 37 24.75 -11.32 -15.72
N ARG A 38 25.94 -11.90 -15.85
CA ARG A 38 26.98 -11.38 -16.77
C ARG A 38 26.72 -11.78 -18.23
N LEU A 39 26.13 -12.94 -18.46
CA LEU A 39 25.79 -13.40 -19.82
C LEU A 39 24.56 -12.67 -20.40
N GLY A 40 23.59 -12.27 -19.56
CA GLY A 40 22.40 -11.52 -20.00
C GLY A 40 22.66 -10.07 -20.42
N VAL A 41 23.85 -9.51 -20.15
CA VAL A 41 24.21 -8.12 -20.48
C VAL A 41 24.94 -8.00 -21.82
N LEU A 42 25.41 -9.10 -22.42
CA LEU A 42 26.28 -9.07 -23.61
C LEU A 42 25.54 -9.24 -24.95
N THR A 43 24.23 -9.48 -24.98
CA THR A 43 23.48 -9.74 -26.23
C THR A 43 22.75 -8.53 -26.82
N VAL A 44 22.74 -7.35 -26.18
CA VAL A 44 21.97 -6.18 -26.68
C VAL A 44 22.86 -5.05 -27.25
N ALA A 45 24.18 -5.14 -27.12
CA ALA A 45 25.08 -4.08 -27.59
C ALA A 45 25.77 -4.40 -28.93
N ALA A 46 24.98 -4.57 -30.00
CA ALA A 46 25.51 -4.46 -31.35
C ALA A 46 24.40 -4.13 -32.35
N VAL A 47 24.33 -2.85 -32.75
CA VAL A 47 23.92 -2.28 -34.06
C VAL A 47 23.18 -0.97 -33.82
N GLY A 48 23.74 0.15 -34.31
CA GLY A 48 22.97 1.38 -34.57
C GLY A 48 23.63 2.69 -34.14
N VAL A 49 24.57 3.18 -34.94
CA VAL A 49 25.26 4.48 -34.89
C VAL A 49 24.32 5.61 -35.37
N VAL A 50 24.31 6.81 -34.75
CA VAL A 50 24.40 8.12 -35.44
C VAL A 50 24.94 9.19 -34.47
N ALA A 51 26.05 9.82 -34.86
CA ALA A 51 26.61 11.03 -34.26
C ALA A 51 25.85 12.27 -34.75
N VAL A 52 25.49 13.19 -33.86
CA VAL A 52 25.11 14.57 -34.22
C VAL A 52 25.92 15.56 -33.39
N ALA A 53 26.49 16.51 -34.12
CA ALA A 53 27.48 17.48 -33.69
C ALA A 53 26.93 18.54 -32.73
N ALA A 54 27.86 19.08 -31.94
CA ALA A 54 27.69 20.20 -31.03
C ALA A 54 27.39 21.51 -31.75
N VAL A 55 26.50 22.32 -31.18
CA VAL A 55 26.53 23.79 -31.32
C VAL A 55 26.38 24.40 -29.93
N ALA A 56 27.48 24.99 -29.46
CA ALA A 56 27.50 25.87 -28.30
C ALA A 56 27.07 27.27 -28.74
N VAL A 57 26.10 27.87 -28.05
CA VAL A 57 25.87 29.32 -28.11
C VAL A 57 25.93 29.86 -26.70
N SER A 58 27.02 30.58 -26.45
CA SER A 58 27.26 31.43 -25.31
C SER A 58 26.41 32.70 -25.43
N GLY A 59 25.77 33.12 -24.34
CA GLY A 59 24.99 34.36 -24.28
C GLY A 59 24.97 34.95 -22.88
N THR A 60 26.06 35.57 -22.47
CA THR A 60 26.17 36.49 -21.33
C THR A 60 25.55 37.84 -21.66
N PHE A 61 24.58 38.31 -20.89
CA PHE A 61 24.33 39.75 -20.70
C PHE A 61 23.91 40.06 -19.26
N ALA A 62 24.43 41.20 -18.81
CA ALA A 62 24.55 41.62 -17.43
C ALA A 62 23.34 42.40 -16.91
N GLN A 63 23.36 42.56 -15.58
CA GLN A 63 22.55 43.42 -14.73
C GLN A 63 22.33 44.83 -15.29
N THR A 64 21.14 45.39 -15.09
CA THR A 64 20.97 46.84 -15.02
C THR A 64 20.08 47.18 -13.83
N SER A 65 20.63 48.07 -13.01
CA SER A 65 20.16 48.52 -11.71
C SER A 65 18.93 49.43 -11.79
N ALA A 66 18.19 49.46 -10.68
CA ALA A 66 17.10 50.39 -10.38
C ALA A 66 17.49 51.88 -10.49
N PRO A 67 16.51 52.80 -10.46
CA PRO A 67 16.32 53.51 -9.20
C PRO A 67 14.86 53.71 -8.75
N ALA A 68 14.77 54.15 -7.50
CA ALA A 68 13.60 54.28 -6.63
C ALA A 68 12.70 55.49 -6.91
N ALA A 69 11.40 55.32 -6.64
CA ALA A 69 10.41 56.31 -6.18
C ALA A 69 9.12 55.52 -5.90
N GLY A 70 8.27 55.75 -4.90
CA GLY A 70 8.18 56.75 -3.86
C GLY A 70 7.05 56.32 -2.92
N VAL A 71 7.15 56.75 -1.68
CA VAL A 71 6.28 56.48 -0.54
C VAL A 71 4.84 56.89 -0.80
N LEU A 72 3.87 55.99 -0.54
CA LEU A 72 2.55 56.37 0.00
C LEU A 72 2.02 55.24 0.91
N SER A 73 2.03 55.54 2.20
CA SER A 73 1.45 54.75 3.28
C SER A 73 -0.06 54.97 3.30
N THR A 74 -0.82 53.90 3.04
CA THR A 74 -2.22 53.82 3.47
C THR A 74 -2.40 52.45 4.13
N SER A 75 -2.70 52.47 5.44
CA SER A 75 -2.98 51.27 6.21
C SER A 75 -4.40 50.80 5.92
N PRO A 76 -4.62 49.59 5.36
CA PRO A 76 -5.93 48.99 5.40
C PRO A 76 -6.15 48.36 6.78
N THR A 77 -7.23 48.75 7.43
CA THR A 77 -7.77 48.06 8.60
C THR A 77 -8.25 46.68 8.15
N SER A 78 -7.43 45.65 8.37
CA SER A 78 -7.80 44.26 8.13
C SER A 78 -8.81 43.80 9.17
N ALA A 79 -10.08 43.73 8.79
CA ALA A 79 -11.07 42.96 9.51
C ALA A 79 -10.82 41.46 9.26
N THR A 80 -10.20 40.77 10.20
CA THR A 80 -10.07 39.32 10.21
C THR A 80 -11.40 38.68 10.56
N SER A 81 -12.32 38.61 9.60
CA SER A 81 -13.37 37.59 9.59
C SER A 81 -12.89 36.44 8.72
N SER A 82 -12.07 35.57 9.30
CA SER A 82 -11.78 34.25 8.73
C SER A 82 -13.02 33.40 8.96
N VAL A 83 -13.97 33.46 8.02
CA VAL A 83 -14.92 32.36 7.86
C VAL A 83 -14.06 31.21 7.34
N ALA A 84 -13.78 30.23 8.20
CA ALA A 84 -13.03 29.04 7.80
C ALA A 84 -13.64 28.49 6.52
N ALA A 85 -12.82 28.22 5.49
CA ALA A 85 -13.32 27.73 4.22
C ALA A 85 -14.22 26.50 4.46
N LEU A 86 -15.43 26.54 3.93
CA LEU A 86 -16.35 25.40 3.98
C LEU A 86 -15.72 24.25 3.18
N GLY A 87 -15.24 23.23 3.90
CA GLY A 87 -14.75 21.99 3.31
C GLY A 87 -15.81 21.30 2.45
N CYS A 88 -15.39 20.28 1.71
CA CYS A 88 -16.29 19.49 0.87
C CYS A 88 -16.23 18.00 1.22
N VAL A 89 -17.30 17.30 0.83
CA VAL A 89 -17.33 15.85 0.73
C VAL A 89 -17.35 15.51 -0.76
N ALA A 90 -16.48 14.61 -1.19
CA ALA A 90 -16.51 14.14 -2.57
C ALA A 90 -17.69 13.17 -2.77
N GLU A 91 -18.31 13.24 -3.95
CA GLU A 91 -19.25 12.23 -4.37
C GLU A 91 -18.50 10.89 -4.54
N ALA A 92 -19.15 9.78 -4.17
CA ALA A 92 -18.52 8.46 -4.27
C ALA A 92 -18.10 8.20 -5.72
N MET A 93 -16.80 8.04 -5.97
CA MET A 93 -16.31 7.71 -7.31
C MET A 93 -16.82 6.34 -7.74
N THR A 94 -17.40 6.25 -8.94
CA THR A 94 -17.96 5.03 -9.56
C THR A 94 -16.89 4.02 -10.04
N GLY A 95 -15.82 3.84 -9.25
CA GLY A 95 -14.62 3.09 -9.59
C GLY A 95 -14.39 1.78 -8.81
N GLY A 96 -15.43 1.15 -8.26
CA GLY A 96 -15.38 -0.28 -7.93
C GLY A 96 -15.31 -0.74 -6.46
N PHE A 97 -15.94 -0.05 -5.50
CA PHE A 97 -16.25 -0.63 -4.18
C PHE A 97 -17.69 -0.29 -3.75
N PRO A 98 -18.46 -1.23 -3.17
CA PRO A 98 -19.92 -1.15 -3.11
C PRO A 98 -20.47 -0.22 -2.02
N ASP A 99 -21.57 0.45 -2.36
CA ASP A 99 -22.73 0.83 -1.53
C ASP A 99 -22.47 1.29 -0.09
N ARG A 100 -21.83 2.45 0.08
CA ARG A 100 -22.02 3.26 1.30
C ARG A 100 -22.93 4.45 1.03
N PRO A 101 -23.85 4.79 1.95
CA PRO A 101 -24.65 6.02 1.85
C PRO A 101 -23.71 7.22 1.73
N ARG A 102 -24.16 8.23 0.97
CA ARG A 102 -23.52 9.55 0.75
C ARG A 102 -22.59 9.89 1.93
N GLY A 103 -21.28 10.00 1.67
CA GLY A 103 -20.29 10.12 2.75
C GLY A 103 -20.69 11.20 3.75
N THR A 104 -21.06 10.81 4.96
CA THR A 104 -21.19 11.77 6.06
C THR A 104 -19.77 12.05 6.53
N ALA A 105 -19.22 13.21 6.18
CA ALA A 105 -17.99 13.68 6.81
C ALA A 105 -18.34 14.27 8.18
N THR A 106 -17.53 13.95 9.17
CA THR A 106 -17.57 14.61 10.48
C THR A 106 -17.21 16.10 10.33
N PRO A 107 -17.65 16.96 11.27
CA PRO A 107 -17.23 18.37 11.28
C PRO A 107 -15.70 18.55 11.22
N GLU A 108 -14.96 17.65 11.86
CA GLU A 108 -13.50 17.63 11.86
C GLU A 108 -12.92 17.30 10.47
N GLU A 109 -13.50 16.32 9.77
CA GLU A 109 -13.09 15.97 8.41
C GLU A 109 -13.37 17.10 7.40
N LEU A 110 -14.47 17.82 7.57
CA LEU A 110 -14.80 18.99 6.77
C LEU A 110 -13.86 20.17 7.05
N ALA A 111 -13.56 20.44 8.32
CA ALA A 111 -12.60 21.47 8.69
C ALA A 111 -11.22 21.17 8.09
N GLU A 112 -10.81 19.90 8.13
CA GLU A 112 -9.54 19.45 7.57
C GLU A 112 -9.52 19.54 6.04
N SER A 113 -10.64 19.24 5.37
CA SER A 113 -10.80 19.44 3.92
C SER A 113 -10.62 20.91 3.52
N GLY A 114 -11.22 21.85 4.27
CA GLY A 114 -11.07 23.28 4.04
C GLY A 114 -9.60 23.72 4.19
N ARG A 115 -8.95 23.30 5.29
CA ARG A 115 -7.54 23.61 5.55
C ARG A 115 -6.61 23.06 4.47
N LEU A 116 -6.79 21.81 4.05
CA LEU A 116 -5.99 21.18 3.01
C LEU A 116 -6.15 21.90 1.66
N THR A 117 -7.37 22.29 1.31
CA THR A 117 -7.65 23.07 0.09
C THR A 117 -6.89 24.40 0.11
N GLU A 118 -7.01 25.18 1.19
CA GLU A 118 -6.26 26.46 1.32
C GLU A 118 -4.73 26.25 1.30
N ALA A 119 -4.24 25.15 1.86
CA ALA A 119 -2.81 24.85 1.88
C ALA A 119 -2.29 24.50 0.48
N VAL A 120 -3.07 23.76 -0.30
CA VAL A 120 -2.74 23.38 -1.67
C VAL A 120 -2.80 24.57 -2.62
N GLU A 121 -3.75 25.50 -2.46
CA GLU A 121 -3.80 26.74 -3.25
C GLU A 121 -2.52 27.58 -3.14
N ARG A 122 -1.79 27.45 -2.03
CA ARG A 122 -0.51 28.14 -1.78
C ARG A 122 0.71 27.31 -2.18
N LEU A 123 0.52 26.07 -2.64
CA LEU A 123 1.62 25.22 -3.08
C LEU A 123 2.07 25.66 -4.47
N PRO A 124 3.32 26.13 -4.66
CA PRO A 124 3.87 26.30 -6.00
C PRO A 124 4.05 24.92 -6.63
N LEU A 125 3.08 24.51 -7.44
CA LEU A 125 3.16 23.23 -8.16
C LEU A 125 4.37 23.28 -9.11
N PRO A 126 5.22 22.23 -9.12
CA PRO A 126 6.41 22.18 -9.97
C PRO A 126 6.02 21.85 -11.42
N LEU A 127 5.18 22.69 -12.04
CA LEU A 127 4.66 22.47 -13.39
C LEU A 127 5.72 22.80 -14.44
N PRO A 128 5.78 22.05 -15.56
CA PRO A 128 6.59 22.44 -16.71
C PRO A 128 6.20 23.83 -17.25
N ALA A 129 7.12 24.51 -17.92
CA ALA A 129 6.84 25.82 -18.53
C ALA A 129 5.65 25.74 -19.51
N GLY A 130 4.70 26.67 -19.37
CA GLY A 130 3.50 26.73 -20.21
C GLY A 130 2.37 25.75 -19.81
N VAL A 131 2.54 25.00 -18.72
CA VAL A 131 1.49 24.17 -18.14
C VAL A 131 0.76 24.94 -17.05
N GLU A 132 -0.55 25.06 -17.18
CA GLU A 132 -1.42 25.62 -16.15
C GLU A 132 -2.18 24.50 -15.44
N ALA A 133 -2.49 24.71 -14.16
CA ALA A 133 -3.30 23.81 -13.36
C ALA A 133 -4.56 24.53 -12.89
N THR A 134 -5.71 23.85 -12.93
CA THR A 134 -6.88 24.33 -12.18
C THR A 134 -6.59 24.25 -10.68
N PRO A 135 -7.19 25.13 -9.85
CA PRO A 135 -7.09 24.99 -8.40
C PRO A 135 -7.56 23.59 -7.95
N LEU A 136 -6.71 22.89 -7.20
CA LEU A 136 -7.03 21.58 -6.63
C LEU A 136 -7.86 21.78 -5.35
N ARG A 137 -9.03 21.15 -5.30
CA ARG A 137 -9.89 21.10 -4.12
C ARG A 137 -9.85 19.71 -3.49
N LEU A 138 -9.45 19.62 -2.23
CA LEU A 138 -9.36 18.34 -1.51
C LEU A 138 -10.61 18.12 -0.66
N CYS A 139 -11.44 17.17 -1.07
CA CYS A 139 -12.67 16.82 -0.37
C CYS A 139 -12.49 15.58 0.51
N ALA A 140 -13.23 15.53 1.62
CA ALA A 140 -13.24 14.38 2.51
C ALA A 140 -13.81 13.13 1.82
N LEU A 141 -13.18 11.99 2.07
CA LEU A 141 -13.40 10.65 1.52
C LEU A 141 -13.13 9.61 2.62
N ASP A 142 -14.09 9.23 3.46
CA ASP A 142 -13.96 8.18 4.51
C ASP A 142 -12.55 8.09 5.18
N ALA A 143 -12.26 9.00 6.12
CA ALA A 143 -10.95 9.13 6.77
C ALA A 143 -9.75 9.41 5.83
N SER A 144 -10.01 9.97 4.66
CA SER A 144 -9.01 10.46 3.70
C SER A 144 -9.49 11.70 2.97
N TRP A 145 -8.62 12.35 2.20
CA TRP A 145 -8.98 13.53 1.40
C TRP A 145 -8.42 13.40 -0.01
N GLY A 146 -9.20 13.80 -1.01
CA GLY A 146 -8.77 13.70 -2.38
C GLY A 146 -9.48 14.67 -3.31
N GLY A 147 -8.91 14.83 -4.49
CA GLY A 147 -9.42 15.67 -5.54
C GLY A 147 -8.55 15.58 -6.78
N ASP A 148 -9.01 16.19 -7.86
CA ASP A 148 -8.27 16.28 -9.10
C ASP A 148 -8.05 17.75 -9.51
N PHE A 149 -7.01 17.95 -10.30
CA PHE A 149 -6.86 19.17 -11.07
C PHE A 149 -6.48 18.84 -12.51
N ARG A 150 -6.94 19.68 -13.43
CA ARG A 150 -6.61 19.56 -14.84
C ARG A 150 -5.31 20.26 -15.12
N LEU A 151 -4.46 19.60 -15.88
CA LEU A 151 -3.33 20.21 -16.58
C LEU A 151 -3.82 20.72 -17.95
N THR A 152 -2.99 21.46 -18.68
CA THR A 152 -3.29 21.91 -20.05
C THR A 152 -3.82 20.76 -20.92
N GLY A 153 -5.05 20.89 -21.45
CA GLY A 153 -5.71 19.87 -22.29
C GLY A 153 -6.76 19.04 -21.52
N ASP A 154 -6.80 17.74 -21.79
CA ASP A 154 -7.70 16.76 -21.17
C ASP A 154 -7.03 15.94 -20.05
N ARG A 155 -5.81 16.32 -19.66
CA ARG A 155 -4.99 15.60 -18.68
C ARG A 155 -5.36 15.99 -17.27
N SER A 156 -5.44 15.01 -16.38
CA SER A 156 -5.82 15.23 -14.98
C SER A 156 -4.82 14.58 -14.04
N VAL A 157 -4.53 15.27 -12.95
CA VAL A 157 -3.74 14.78 -11.83
C VAL A 157 -4.67 14.59 -10.65
N PHE A 158 -4.68 13.38 -10.12
CA PHE A 158 -5.41 13.00 -8.92
C PHE A 158 -4.48 13.08 -7.73
N VAL A 159 -4.91 13.76 -6.67
CA VAL A 159 -4.19 13.83 -5.40
C VAL A 159 -5.06 13.20 -4.33
N TYR A 160 -4.43 12.37 -3.52
CA TYR A 160 -5.08 11.62 -2.47
C TYR A 160 -4.18 11.57 -1.24
N VAL A 161 -4.70 11.94 -0.08
CA VAL A 161 -3.95 11.99 1.18
C VAL A 161 -4.67 11.25 2.28
N ARG A 162 -3.91 10.54 3.11
CA ARG A 162 -4.37 9.81 4.29
C ARG A 162 -3.62 10.30 5.52
N PRO A 163 -4.27 10.29 6.70
CA PRO A 163 -3.58 10.56 7.96
C PRO A 163 -2.54 9.49 8.27
N LEU A 164 -2.69 8.30 7.68
CA LEU A 164 -1.85 7.12 7.94
C LEU A 164 -1.47 6.45 6.63
N GLY A 165 -0.17 6.26 6.45
CA GLY A 165 0.39 5.59 5.29
C GLY A 165 0.56 4.09 5.40
N GLY A 166 0.60 3.55 6.62
CA GLY A 166 1.16 2.24 6.85
C GLY A 166 2.67 2.22 6.59
N GLN A 167 3.25 1.03 6.65
CA GLN A 167 4.66 0.83 6.33
C GLN A 167 4.91 0.99 4.81
N SER A 168 5.99 1.69 4.45
CA SER A 168 6.42 1.73 3.06
C SER A 168 6.78 0.32 2.57
N PRO A 169 6.34 -0.09 1.38
CA PRO A 169 6.71 -1.38 0.83
C PRO A 169 8.23 -1.41 0.63
N SER A 170 8.86 -2.52 1.00
CA SER A 170 10.31 -2.71 0.85
C SER A 170 10.79 -2.76 -0.60
N GLY A 171 9.88 -2.73 -1.58
CA GLY A 171 10.23 -2.73 -2.98
C GLY A 171 9.05 -2.48 -3.92
N CYS A 172 9.36 -2.63 -5.20
CA CYS A 172 8.41 -2.53 -6.29
C CYS A 172 7.58 -3.82 -6.41
N VAL A 173 6.27 -3.65 -6.57
CA VAL A 173 5.38 -4.72 -7.03
C VAL A 173 5.17 -4.49 -8.51
N LEU A 174 5.71 -5.36 -9.36
CA LEU A 174 5.52 -5.26 -10.81
C LEU A 174 4.26 -6.04 -11.19
N HIS A 175 3.26 -5.32 -11.72
CA HIS A 175 2.02 -5.92 -12.19
C HIS A 175 2.13 -6.45 -13.61
N THR A 176 2.92 -5.78 -14.45
CA THR A 176 3.27 -6.24 -15.80
C THR A 176 4.77 -6.14 -16.07
N PRO A 177 5.33 -6.90 -17.04
CA PRO A 177 6.74 -6.79 -17.42
C PRO A 177 7.16 -5.38 -17.86
N GLU A 178 6.23 -4.61 -18.41
CA GLU A 178 6.46 -3.25 -18.91
C GLU A 178 6.34 -2.18 -17.82
N THR A 179 5.77 -2.53 -16.67
CA THR A 179 5.65 -1.64 -15.51
C THR A 179 7.05 -1.24 -15.05
N ARG A 180 7.31 0.07 -14.97
CA ARG A 180 8.52 0.59 -14.35
C ARG A 180 8.17 1.00 -12.93
N CYS A 181 9.03 0.66 -11.99
CA CYS A 181 8.88 1.13 -10.63
C CYS A 181 10.24 1.49 -10.03
N SER A 182 10.26 2.56 -9.25
CA SER A 182 11.40 2.98 -8.45
C SER A 182 10.98 3.27 -7.02
N VAL A 183 11.83 2.96 -6.06
CA VAL A 183 11.66 3.32 -4.64
C VAL A 183 12.89 4.12 -4.22
N LYS A 184 12.69 5.28 -3.58
CA LYS A 184 13.77 6.14 -3.09
C LYS A 184 13.43 6.71 -1.72
N ALA A 185 14.46 6.86 -0.88
CA ALA A 185 14.36 7.67 0.33
C ALA A 185 14.42 9.15 -0.04
N LEU A 186 13.63 9.97 0.64
CA LEU A 186 13.62 11.42 0.50
C LEU A 186 14.45 12.08 1.61
N PRO A 187 14.91 13.34 1.42
CA PRO A 187 15.77 14.01 2.40
C PRO A 187 15.15 14.19 3.80
N ASP A 188 13.82 14.20 3.89
CA ASP A 188 13.06 14.34 5.14
C ASP A 188 12.84 13.01 5.87
N GLY A 189 13.40 11.91 5.37
CA GLY A 189 13.21 10.56 5.90
C GLY A 189 11.97 9.84 5.36
N SER A 190 11.18 10.49 4.52
CA SER A 190 10.05 9.87 3.82
C SER A 190 10.54 8.83 2.80
N THR A 191 9.68 7.90 2.42
CA THR A 191 9.93 6.96 1.31
C THR A 191 8.98 7.26 0.16
N ALA A 192 9.51 7.43 -1.05
CA ALA A 192 8.73 7.60 -2.26
C ALA A 192 8.83 6.35 -3.14
N ARG A 193 7.70 5.92 -3.70
CA ARG A 193 7.62 4.93 -4.77
C ARG A 193 6.96 5.57 -5.98
N VAL A 194 7.61 5.48 -7.14
CA VAL A 194 7.04 5.93 -8.40
C VAL A 194 6.77 4.72 -9.27
N THR A 195 5.54 4.56 -9.74
CA THR A 195 5.10 3.47 -10.63
C THR A 195 4.63 4.07 -11.95
N VAL A 196 5.13 3.54 -13.06
CA VAL A 196 4.76 3.95 -14.41
C VAL A 196 4.27 2.72 -15.17
N GLU A 197 3.00 2.72 -15.49
CA GLU A 197 2.31 1.66 -16.21
C GLU A 197 2.01 2.15 -17.64
N PRO A 198 2.78 1.69 -18.64
CA PRO A 198 2.49 2.01 -20.02
C PRO A 198 1.23 1.26 -20.48
N GLY A 199 0.20 1.98 -20.91
CA GLY A 199 -1.00 1.42 -21.52
C GLY A 199 -1.09 1.75 -23.01
N PRO A 200 -1.92 1.00 -23.77
CA PRO A 200 -2.14 1.25 -25.20
C PRO A 200 -2.81 2.60 -25.47
N GLU A 201 -3.65 3.07 -24.54
CA GLU A 201 -4.41 4.33 -24.68
C GLU A 201 -3.86 5.47 -23.82
N ALA A 202 -3.22 5.15 -22.70
CA ALA A 202 -2.65 6.13 -21.79
C ALA A 202 -1.49 5.54 -20.99
N THR A 203 -0.51 6.38 -20.67
CA THR A 203 0.49 6.05 -19.64
C THR A 203 -0.05 6.52 -18.29
N LEU A 204 -0.14 5.62 -17.32
CA LEU A 204 -0.46 5.95 -15.94
C LEU A 204 0.84 6.08 -15.16
N ALA A 205 1.03 7.20 -14.47
CA ALA A 205 2.16 7.39 -13.59
C ALA A 205 1.66 7.81 -12.21
N SER A 206 2.14 7.16 -11.17
CA SER A 206 1.78 7.48 -9.79
C SER A 206 3.02 7.60 -8.91
N ALA A 207 2.98 8.53 -7.96
CA ALA A 207 3.91 8.65 -6.87
C ALA A 207 3.18 8.42 -5.54
N ASP A 208 3.60 7.38 -4.83
CA ASP A 208 3.22 7.06 -3.46
C ASP A 208 4.31 7.59 -2.52
N VAL A 209 3.96 8.40 -1.52
CA VAL A 209 4.91 8.90 -0.53
C VAL A 209 4.42 8.55 0.87
N TRP A 210 5.19 7.70 1.55
CA TRP A 210 5.07 7.40 2.99
C TRP A 210 5.92 8.40 3.75
N ARG A 211 5.27 9.32 4.44
CA ARG A 211 5.93 10.48 5.02
C ARG A 211 6.49 10.17 6.40
N ALA A 212 7.60 10.82 6.75
CA ALA A 212 8.22 10.65 8.07
C ALA A 212 7.30 11.04 9.24
N ASP A 213 6.27 11.84 8.98
CA ASP A 213 5.24 12.21 9.96
C ASP A 213 4.08 11.21 10.08
N GLY A 214 4.16 10.06 9.39
CA GLY A 214 3.16 9.00 9.38
C GLY A 214 2.04 9.18 8.34
N THR A 215 1.94 10.35 7.70
CA THR A 215 0.94 10.59 6.66
C THR A 215 1.32 9.92 5.35
N TYR A 216 0.34 9.74 4.47
CA TYR A 216 0.58 9.22 3.13
C TYR A 216 -0.09 10.07 2.08
N ALA A 217 0.63 10.25 0.97
CA ALA A 217 0.13 10.94 -0.21
C ALA A 217 0.32 10.06 -1.43
N HIS A 218 -0.70 10.01 -2.28
CA HIS A 218 -0.71 9.39 -3.58
C HIS A 218 -1.05 10.46 -4.61
N VAL A 219 -0.20 10.61 -5.62
CA VAL A 219 -0.41 11.53 -6.74
C VAL A 219 -0.35 10.71 -8.02
N MET A 220 -1.40 10.76 -8.83
CA MET A 220 -1.48 10.02 -10.08
C MET A 220 -1.77 10.96 -11.24
N GLU A 221 -0.93 10.90 -12.27
CA GLU A 221 -1.21 11.53 -13.56
C GLU A 221 -1.88 10.53 -14.49
N THR A 222 -3.01 10.96 -15.07
CA THR A 222 -3.60 10.31 -16.24
C THR A 222 -3.08 11.02 -17.48
N GLY A 223 -2.38 10.30 -18.37
CA GLY A 223 -1.76 10.88 -19.57
C GLY A 223 -2.70 11.60 -20.55
N GLY A 224 -4.02 11.62 -20.29
CA GLY A 224 -5.07 12.09 -21.19
C GLY A 224 -5.67 10.92 -21.98
N ARG A 225 -6.87 11.08 -22.55
CA ARG A 225 -7.45 10.02 -23.38
C ARG A 225 -6.67 9.92 -24.69
N GLY A 226 -6.11 8.75 -24.97
CA GLY A 226 -5.38 8.51 -26.21
C GLY A 226 -3.98 9.13 -26.26
N SER A 227 -3.40 9.47 -25.10
CA SER A 227 -2.04 10.01 -25.03
C SER A 227 -1.16 9.21 -24.07
N VAL A 228 -0.08 8.68 -24.62
CA VAL A 228 0.98 7.99 -23.87
C VAL A 228 2.02 8.95 -23.30
N THR A 229 1.92 10.24 -23.61
CA THR A 229 2.89 11.27 -23.21
C THR A 229 2.52 11.84 -21.86
N ARG A 230 3.45 11.72 -20.90
CA ARG A 230 3.35 12.34 -19.57
C ARG A 230 3.70 13.84 -19.64
N VAL A 231 3.08 14.61 -18.76
CA VAL A 231 3.39 16.02 -18.48
C VAL A 231 4.31 16.14 -17.28
N LEU A 232 4.06 15.35 -16.23
CA LEU A 232 4.85 15.37 -15.01
C LEU A 232 5.87 14.23 -15.05
N ASP A 233 7.14 14.57 -14.82
CA ASP A 233 8.17 13.58 -14.57
C ASP A 233 8.08 12.98 -13.15
N ASP A 234 8.94 12.01 -12.87
CA ASP A 234 8.95 11.29 -11.59
C ASP A 234 9.32 12.21 -10.41
N GLU A 235 10.14 13.23 -10.64
CA GLU A 235 10.53 14.19 -9.61
C GLU A 235 9.40 15.16 -9.29
N GLN A 236 8.68 15.62 -10.31
CA GLN A 236 7.52 16.50 -10.16
C GLN A 236 6.36 15.80 -9.44
N LEU A 237 6.04 14.55 -9.82
CA LEU A 237 5.02 13.75 -9.09
C LEU A 237 5.41 13.54 -7.64
N THR A 238 6.67 13.15 -7.38
CA THR A 238 7.17 12.97 -6.02
C THR A 238 7.13 14.26 -5.22
N ALA A 239 7.49 15.40 -5.83
CA ALA A 239 7.50 16.70 -5.17
C ALA A 239 6.08 17.16 -4.78
N ILE A 240 5.08 16.90 -5.61
CA ILE A 240 3.67 17.16 -5.27
C ILE A 240 3.26 16.27 -4.09
N ALA A 241 3.52 14.96 -4.15
CA ALA A 241 3.15 14.02 -3.09
C ALA A 241 3.87 14.29 -1.75
N ALA A 242 5.12 14.74 -1.80
CA ALA A 242 5.92 15.08 -0.63
C ALA A 242 5.66 16.51 -0.09
N ALA A 243 4.75 17.27 -0.70
CA ALA A 243 4.51 18.65 -0.31
C ALA A 243 4.10 18.76 1.18
N PRO A 244 4.79 19.57 2.00
CA PRO A 244 4.49 19.69 3.43
C PRO A 244 3.05 20.15 3.71
N GLN A 245 2.47 20.91 2.78
CA GLN A 245 1.09 21.43 2.79
C GLN A 245 0.03 20.32 2.78
N LEU A 246 0.34 19.16 2.20
CA LEU A 246 -0.53 17.99 2.15
C LEU A 246 -0.56 17.19 3.45
N LYS A 247 0.10 17.66 4.51
CA LYS A 247 0.09 16.99 5.81
C LYS A 247 -1.31 17.00 6.38
N VAL A 248 -1.83 15.84 6.73
CA VAL A 248 -3.11 15.71 7.45
C VAL A 248 -2.87 15.89 8.96
N LEU A 249 -3.62 16.79 9.58
CA LEU A 249 -3.68 16.95 11.03
C LEU A 249 -4.74 16.01 11.56
N ALA A 250 -4.37 14.75 11.81
CA ALA A 250 -5.27 13.76 12.39
C ALA A 250 -5.74 14.24 13.78
N VAL A 251 -6.99 14.70 13.90
CA VAL A 251 -7.56 15.11 15.19
C VAL A 251 -8.31 13.94 15.82
N GLY A 252 -7.83 13.48 16.98
CA GLY A 252 -8.69 12.90 18.02
C GLY A 252 -9.04 11.40 17.95
N ARG A 253 -8.65 10.65 16.92
CA ARG A 253 -8.76 9.18 16.98
C ARG A 253 -7.43 8.58 17.42
N VAL A 254 -7.45 7.76 18.47
CA VAL A 254 -6.34 6.84 18.77
C VAL A 254 -6.20 5.96 17.56
N VAL A 255 -5.22 6.30 16.73
CA VAL A 255 -4.86 5.50 15.58
C VAL A 255 -4.16 4.26 16.12
N PRO A 256 -4.66 3.06 15.83
CA PRO A 256 -3.92 1.84 16.06
C PRO A 256 -2.59 1.92 15.29
N ALA A 257 -1.46 1.61 15.94
CA ALA A 257 -0.13 1.76 15.34
C ALA A 257 -0.06 1.10 13.95
N ASP A 258 0.57 1.73 12.96
CA ASP A 258 0.60 1.19 11.60
C ASP A 258 1.03 -0.28 11.54
N PRO A 259 0.50 -1.08 10.59
CA PRO A 259 0.94 -2.45 10.42
C PRO A 259 2.45 -2.48 10.23
N SER A 260 3.14 -3.23 11.09
CA SER A 260 4.60 -3.32 11.09
C SER A 260 5.06 -4.76 10.95
N ASP A 261 6.20 -4.98 10.29
CA ASP A 261 6.82 -6.31 10.16
C ASP A 261 7.10 -6.96 11.53
N ARG A 262 7.47 -6.15 12.54
CA ARG A 262 7.67 -6.65 13.91
C ARG A 262 6.38 -7.26 14.47
N ARG A 263 5.27 -6.54 14.39
CA ARG A 263 3.97 -7.03 14.85
C ARG A 263 3.49 -8.21 14.00
N ALA A 264 3.75 -8.20 12.70
CA ALA A 264 3.42 -9.31 11.82
C ALA A 264 4.17 -10.60 12.23
N ALA A 265 5.43 -10.49 12.64
CA ALA A 265 6.20 -11.62 13.17
C ALA A 265 5.62 -12.13 14.51
N GLU A 266 5.21 -11.24 15.42
CA GLU A 266 4.52 -11.60 16.67
C GLU A 266 3.21 -12.36 16.40
N LEU A 267 2.41 -11.89 15.43
CA LEU A 267 1.15 -12.52 15.03
C LEU A 267 1.34 -13.91 14.41
N GLY A 268 2.43 -14.12 13.66
CA GLY A 268 2.75 -15.43 13.09
C GLY A 268 2.91 -16.50 14.17
N ALA A 269 3.57 -16.16 15.28
CA ALA A 269 3.75 -17.07 16.40
C ALA A 269 2.43 -17.48 17.09
N VAL A 270 1.41 -16.63 17.05
CA VAL A 270 0.08 -16.90 17.64
C VAL A 270 -0.66 -18.02 16.90
N LEU A 271 -0.47 -18.16 15.59
CA LEU A 271 -1.14 -19.19 14.78
C LEU A 271 -0.47 -20.57 14.86
N VAL A 272 0.80 -20.64 15.27
CA VAL A 272 1.58 -21.88 15.37
C VAL A 272 1.03 -22.72 16.53
N GLY A 273 0.05 -23.58 16.22
CA GLY A 273 -0.61 -24.45 17.19
C GLY A 273 -2.14 -24.36 17.20
N ALA A 274 -2.72 -23.42 16.44
CA ALA A 274 -4.17 -23.28 16.35
C ALA A 274 -4.84 -24.35 15.47
N PHE A 275 -4.06 -25.00 14.59
CA PHE A 275 -4.56 -25.96 13.61
C PHE A 275 -4.79 -27.35 14.21
N PRO A 276 -5.87 -28.05 13.80
CA PRO A 276 -6.12 -29.43 14.17
C PRO A 276 -4.91 -30.36 13.90
N PRO A 277 -4.71 -31.38 14.75
CA PRO A 277 -3.68 -32.39 14.50
C PRO A 277 -3.98 -33.15 13.21
N GLY A 278 -2.93 -33.50 12.46
CA GLY A 278 -3.03 -34.24 11.20
C GLY A 278 -3.13 -33.37 9.95
N LEU A 279 -3.30 -32.05 10.09
CA LEU A 279 -3.14 -31.11 8.98
C LEU A 279 -1.66 -30.74 8.81
N GLY A 280 -1.11 -31.07 7.64
CA GLY A 280 0.16 -30.55 7.16
C GLY A 280 -0.02 -29.12 6.64
N ILE A 281 0.97 -28.26 6.90
CA ILE A 281 1.04 -26.92 6.32
C ILE A 281 1.96 -26.99 5.11
N GLU A 282 1.39 -26.88 3.93
CA GLU A 282 2.15 -26.82 2.68
C GLU A 282 2.63 -25.39 2.42
N ARG A 283 3.85 -25.31 1.93
CA ARG A 283 4.73 -24.16 2.00
C ARG A 283 4.91 -23.60 0.58
N ILE A 284 4.06 -22.66 0.14
CA ILE A 284 4.11 -22.08 -1.22
C ILE A 284 3.96 -20.54 -1.18
N PRO A 285 5.03 -19.77 -1.49
CA PRO A 285 6.44 -20.15 -1.40
C PRO A 285 6.81 -20.57 0.03
N ALA A 286 7.83 -21.43 0.16
CA ALA A 286 8.05 -22.20 1.39
C ALA A 286 8.40 -21.43 2.66
N GLU A 287 8.63 -20.14 2.53
CA GLU A 287 9.04 -19.25 3.62
C GLU A 287 7.89 -18.37 4.13
N GLU A 288 6.69 -18.47 3.53
CA GLU A 288 5.60 -17.50 3.77
C GLU A 288 4.33 -18.10 4.38
N ALA A 289 4.22 -19.43 4.47
CA ALA A 289 3.03 -20.07 5.04
C ALA A 289 2.87 -19.67 6.51
N LEU A 290 1.69 -19.12 6.85
CA LEU A 290 1.33 -18.62 8.18
C LEU A 290 2.20 -17.46 8.71
N VAL A 291 3.00 -16.82 7.85
CA VAL A 291 3.69 -15.57 8.19
C VAL A 291 2.74 -14.42 7.90
N PHE A 292 2.35 -13.65 8.91
CA PHE A 292 1.60 -12.42 8.65
C PHE A 292 2.49 -11.43 7.91
N ARG A 293 1.87 -10.72 6.97
CA ARG A 293 2.46 -9.59 6.27
C ARG A 293 1.59 -8.37 6.51
N ALA A 294 2.22 -7.23 6.75
CA ALA A 294 1.57 -5.94 6.63
C ALA A 294 1.07 -5.77 5.17
N ARG A 295 -0.22 -5.53 5.01
CA ARG A 295 -0.90 -5.19 3.75
C ARG A 295 -1.72 -3.92 3.98
N GLN A 296 -2.15 -3.27 2.90
CA GLN A 296 -2.94 -2.05 3.01
C GLN A 296 -4.19 -2.29 3.88
N GLY A 297 -4.23 -1.63 5.04
CA GLY A 297 -5.35 -1.75 5.97
C GLY A 297 -5.26 -2.87 7.01
N GLY A 298 -4.16 -3.65 7.05
CA GLY A 298 -3.90 -4.56 8.15
C GLY A 298 -2.90 -5.69 7.93
N TYR A 299 -3.13 -6.82 8.58
CA TYR A 299 -2.26 -7.99 8.52
C TYR A 299 -2.96 -9.11 7.78
N ARG A 300 -2.24 -9.82 6.92
CA ARG A 300 -2.78 -11.00 6.24
C ARG A 300 -1.76 -12.12 6.24
N THR A 301 -2.24 -13.33 6.44
CA THR A 301 -1.47 -14.55 6.20
C THR A 301 -2.30 -15.59 5.45
N PHE A 302 -1.60 -16.55 4.88
CA PHE A 302 -2.13 -17.58 4.01
C PHE A 302 -1.33 -18.86 4.17
N ALA A 303 -1.97 -20.02 4.02
CA ALA A 303 -1.29 -21.30 3.89
C ALA A 303 -2.17 -22.32 3.16
N ASN A 304 -1.54 -23.19 2.38
CA ASN A 304 -2.17 -24.43 1.95
C ASN A 304 -2.12 -25.44 3.10
N LEU A 305 -3.21 -26.18 3.29
CA LEU A 305 -3.35 -27.21 4.31
C LEU A 305 -3.61 -28.56 3.62
N THR A 306 -2.90 -29.60 4.04
CA THR A 306 -2.96 -30.93 3.43
C THR A 306 -3.20 -32.01 4.47
N ASP A 307 -3.97 -33.03 4.12
CA ASP A 307 -4.13 -34.25 4.90
C ASP A 307 -4.38 -35.46 3.97
N ALA A 308 -4.79 -36.59 4.54
CA ALA A 308 -5.10 -37.79 3.77
C ALA A 308 -6.33 -37.63 2.85
N ALA A 309 -7.21 -36.64 3.09
CA ALA A 309 -8.38 -36.38 2.29
C ALA A 309 -8.13 -35.44 1.10
N GLY A 310 -7.01 -34.70 1.12
CA GLY A 310 -6.55 -33.83 0.04
C GLY A 310 -5.99 -32.51 0.55
N ALA A 311 -6.03 -31.49 -0.31
CA ALA A 311 -5.46 -30.18 -0.06
C ALA A 311 -6.53 -29.07 -0.10
N GLY A 312 -6.34 -28.07 0.75
CA GLY A 312 -7.16 -26.86 0.82
C GLY A 312 -6.31 -25.66 1.21
N TRP A 313 -6.94 -24.54 1.54
CA TRP A 313 -6.21 -23.39 2.08
C TRP A 313 -6.90 -22.78 3.29
N VAL A 314 -6.12 -22.00 4.04
CA VAL A 314 -6.57 -21.08 5.08
C VAL A 314 -6.01 -19.69 4.82
N MET A 315 -6.80 -18.67 5.11
CA MET A 315 -6.40 -17.28 5.09
C MET A 315 -6.90 -16.59 6.35
N VAL A 316 -6.02 -15.86 7.02
CA VAL A 316 -6.37 -15.04 8.18
C VAL A 316 -6.02 -13.59 7.86
N SER A 317 -7.00 -12.71 8.00
CA SER A 317 -6.83 -11.26 7.82
C SER A 317 -7.25 -10.55 9.10
N LEU A 318 -6.45 -9.58 9.52
CA LEU A 318 -6.74 -8.63 10.59
C LEU A 318 -6.83 -7.24 9.95
N GLU A 319 -7.95 -6.56 10.11
CA GLU A 319 -8.12 -5.18 9.64
C GLU A 319 -8.19 -4.23 10.83
N LYS A 320 -7.95 -2.95 10.55
CA LYS A 320 -7.92 -1.90 11.58
C LYS A 320 -9.18 -1.96 12.46
N PRO A 321 -9.03 -1.75 13.78
CA PRO A 321 -10.16 -1.55 14.66
C PRO A 321 -11.16 -0.56 14.11
N ASP A 322 -12.43 -0.95 14.12
CA ASP A 322 -13.51 -0.06 13.70
C ASP A 322 -14.77 -0.21 14.55
N GLY A 323 -15.64 0.80 14.46
CA GLY A 323 -16.95 0.77 15.09
C GLY A 323 -17.91 -0.19 14.41
N GLY A 324 -19.01 -0.52 15.09
CA GLY A 324 -20.12 -1.32 14.54
C GLY A 324 -20.15 -2.76 15.03
N GLU A 325 -21.31 -3.39 14.88
CA GLU A 325 -21.54 -4.77 15.27
C GLU A 325 -21.18 -5.72 14.13
N VAL A 326 -20.87 -6.97 14.47
CA VAL A 326 -20.70 -8.03 13.48
C VAL A 326 -22.09 -8.40 12.95
N THR A 327 -22.32 -8.24 11.65
CA THR A 327 -23.63 -8.55 11.05
C THR A 327 -23.48 -9.36 9.77
N CYS A 328 -24.53 -10.10 9.41
CA CYS A 328 -24.58 -10.83 8.14
C CYS A 328 -24.96 -9.96 6.94
N GLY A 329 -25.39 -8.71 7.15
CA GLY A 329 -25.79 -7.81 6.07
C GLY A 329 -26.93 -8.34 5.19
N GLY A 330 -27.80 -9.20 5.72
CA GLY A 330 -28.93 -9.79 4.98
C GLY A 330 -28.56 -10.90 3.98
N ARG A 331 -27.30 -11.37 3.97
CA ARG A 331 -26.88 -12.50 3.11
C ARG A 331 -27.52 -13.81 3.56
N ALA A 332 -28.16 -14.54 2.65
CA ALA A 332 -28.88 -15.77 2.95
C ALA A 332 -27.99 -16.94 3.42
N THR A 333 -26.72 -16.96 3.00
CA THR A 333 -25.73 -17.97 3.35
C THR A 333 -24.97 -17.67 4.64
N CYS A 334 -25.22 -16.49 5.23
CA CYS A 334 -24.57 -16.04 6.44
C CYS A 334 -25.46 -16.25 7.67
N ARG A 335 -24.85 -16.68 8.77
CA ARG A 335 -25.49 -16.71 10.09
C ARG A 335 -24.57 -16.17 11.17
N LEU A 336 -25.16 -15.61 12.22
CA LEU A 336 -24.42 -15.25 13.42
C LEU A 336 -24.15 -16.50 14.26
N VAL A 337 -22.97 -16.56 14.85
CA VAL A 337 -22.51 -17.63 15.73
C VAL A 337 -21.91 -17.01 16.99
N ALA A 338 -22.17 -17.62 18.14
CA ALA A 338 -21.57 -17.20 19.40
C ALA A 338 -20.17 -17.81 19.51
N LEU A 339 -19.19 -16.97 19.84
CA LEU A 339 -17.85 -17.36 20.22
C LEU A 339 -17.82 -17.79 21.71
N SER A 340 -16.81 -18.57 22.08
CA SER A 340 -16.66 -19.13 23.43
C SER A 340 -16.48 -18.08 24.52
N ASP A 341 -16.00 -16.89 24.15
CA ASP A 341 -15.84 -15.73 25.02
C ASP A 341 -17.06 -14.78 25.05
N GLY A 342 -18.17 -15.18 24.42
CA GLY A 342 -19.42 -14.43 24.38
C GLY A 342 -19.49 -13.36 23.28
N ARG A 343 -18.43 -13.17 22.49
CA ARG A 343 -18.50 -12.34 21.28
C ARG A 343 -19.35 -13.00 20.19
N GLU A 344 -19.81 -12.22 19.23
CA GLU A 344 -20.50 -12.73 18.05
C GLU A 344 -19.56 -12.75 16.83
N ALA A 345 -19.74 -13.74 15.96
CA ALA A 345 -19.11 -13.83 14.66
C ALA A 345 -20.14 -14.09 13.56
N ALA A 346 -19.89 -13.60 12.34
CA ALA A 346 -20.68 -13.88 11.15
C ALA A 346 -19.99 -14.98 10.34
N LEU A 347 -20.65 -16.14 10.21
CA LEU A 347 -20.18 -17.27 9.42
C LEU A 347 -20.96 -17.35 8.11
N ASP A 348 -20.24 -17.35 7.00
CA ASP A 348 -20.76 -17.49 5.64
C ASP A 348 -20.23 -18.77 4.99
N THR A 349 -21.09 -19.46 4.25
CA THR A 349 -20.74 -20.68 3.50
C THR A 349 -21.09 -20.49 2.03
N ALA A 350 -20.08 -20.52 1.16
CA ALA A 350 -20.27 -20.45 -0.28
C ALA A 350 -19.94 -21.80 -0.91
N VAL A 351 -20.81 -22.29 -1.79
CA VAL A 351 -20.60 -23.51 -2.57
C VAL A 351 -20.83 -23.22 -4.05
N GLU A 352 -19.79 -23.37 -4.87
CA GLU A 352 -19.86 -23.10 -6.31
C GLU A 352 -18.93 -24.07 -7.06
N GLY A 353 -19.45 -24.79 -8.06
CA GLY A 353 -18.64 -25.71 -8.86
C GLY A 353 -17.93 -26.82 -8.07
N GLY A 354 -18.48 -27.22 -6.91
CA GLY A 354 -17.84 -28.17 -5.99
C GLY A 354 -16.78 -27.54 -5.05
N VAL A 355 -16.44 -26.27 -5.27
CA VAL A 355 -15.63 -25.48 -4.34
C VAL A 355 -16.51 -25.08 -3.17
N THR A 356 -16.10 -25.45 -1.96
CA THR A 356 -16.73 -25.01 -0.71
C THR A 356 -15.79 -24.05 -0.01
N ARG A 357 -16.30 -22.89 0.37
CA ARG A 357 -15.58 -21.89 1.17
C ARG A 357 -16.35 -21.57 2.43
N LEU A 358 -15.66 -21.60 3.57
CA LEU A 358 -16.17 -21.09 4.84
C LEU A 358 -15.46 -19.78 5.14
N SER A 359 -16.21 -18.77 5.57
CA SER A 359 -15.67 -17.47 5.98
C SER A 359 -16.28 -17.06 7.31
N LEU A 360 -15.45 -16.88 8.33
CA LEU A 360 -15.85 -16.38 9.64
C LEU A 360 -15.29 -14.96 9.83
N HIS A 361 -16.17 -14.03 10.13
CA HIS A 361 -15.85 -12.64 10.43
C HIS A 361 -16.19 -12.33 11.88
N ALA A 362 -15.22 -11.87 12.66
CA ALA A 362 -15.38 -11.54 14.07
C ALA A 362 -14.73 -10.19 14.39
N LYS A 363 -14.92 -9.71 15.62
CA LYS A 363 -14.18 -8.57 16.18
C LYS A 363 -13.45 -8.97 17.43
N ALA A 364 -12.17 -8.65 17.55
CA ALA A 364 -11.46 -8.75 18.82
C ALA A 364 -12.01 -7.75 19.84
N ALA A 365 -11.60 -7.88 21.11
CA ALA A 365 -12.03 -6.99 22.19
C ALA A 365 -11.63 -5.51 21.97
N ASP A 366 -10.55 -5.26 21.24
CA ASP A 366 -10.09 -3.92 20.87
C ASP A 366 -10.77 -3.35 19.60
N GLY A 367 -11.70 -4.11 19.01
CA GLY A 367 -12.41 -3.74 17.79
C GLY A 367 -11.73 -4.20 16.49
N THR A 368 -10.55 -4.83 16.54
CA THR A 368 -9.86 -5.39 15.36
C THR A 368 -10.79 -6.34 14.63
N ARG A 369 -10.99 -6.14 13.32
CA ARG A 369 -11.77 -7.08 12.51
C ARG A 369 -10.92 -8.28 12.16
N ILE A 370 -11.41 -9.47 12.48
CA ILE A 370 -10.76 -10.74 12.17
C ILE A 370 -11.57 -11.44 11.08
N SER A 371 -10.93 -11.84 10.00
CA SER A 371 -11.52 -12.69 8.96
C SER A 371 -10.71 -13.97 8.84
N VAL A 372 -11.32 -15.12 9.15
CA VAL A 372 -10.72 -16.45 8.95
C VAL A 372 -11.49 -17.14 7.83
N GLN A 373 -10.80 -17.53 6.77
CA GLN A 373 -11.39 -18.18 5.61
C GLN A 373 -10.70 -19.50 5.32
N THR A 374 -11.45 -20.49 4.84
CA THR A 374 -10.89 -21.76 4.38
C THR A 374 -11.63 -22.28 3.15
N SER A 375 -10.93 -23.04 2.31
CA SER A 375 -11.45 -23.64 1.09
C SER A 375 -10.94 -25.06 0.88
N ASN A 376 -11.72 -25.89 0.19
CA ASN A 376 -11.39 -27.28 -0.19
C ASN A 376 -10.53 -27.41 -1.47
N VAL A 377 -9.98 -26.29 -1.93
CA VAL A 377 -9.09 -26.17 -3.08
C VAL A 377 -7.77 -25.60 -2.55
N ALA A 378 -6.63 -26.11 -3.02
CA ALA A 378 -5.33 -25.51 -2.71
C ALA A 378 -5.07 -24.31 -3.62
N ASP A 379 -4.37 -23.29 -3.15
CA ASP A 379 -3.87 -22.24 -4.04
C ASP A 379 -2.55 -22.71 -4.66
N THR A 380 -2.63 -23.16 -5.90
CA THR A 380 -1.48 -23.61 -6.70
C THR A 380 -0.86 -22.49 -7.54
N GLY A 381 -1.41 -21.27 -7.50
CA GLY A 381 -0.95 -20.13 -8.30
C GLY A 381 -1.19 -20.24 -9.81
N ASP A 382 -1.65 -21.39 -10.32
CA ASP A 382 -1.98 -21.64 -11.73
C ASP A 382 -3.44 -21.32 -12.08
N GLY A 383 -4.23 -20.89 -11.08
CA GLY A 383 -5.65 -20.59 -11.22
C GLY A 383 -6.55 -21.82 -11.29
N SER A 384 -6.03 -23.03 -11.07
CA SER A 384 -6.85 -24.24 -10.98
C SER A 384 -7.75 -24.18 -9.75
N ALA A 385 -9.06 -24.15 -9.98
CA ALA A 385 -10.07 -24.16 -8.92
C ALA A 385 -10.55 -25.59 -8.57
N THR A 386 -9.81 -26.64 -8.96
CA THR A 386 -10.30 -28.02 -8.83
C THR A 386 -10.22 -28.49 -7.38
N PRO A 387 -11.34 -28.83 -6.72
CA PRO A 387 -11.32 -29.37 -5.37
C PRO A 387 -10.55 -30.68 -5.31
N THR A 388 -9.64 -30.79 -4.35
CA THR A 388 -8.90 -32.05 -4.11
C THR A 388 -9.44 -32.82 -2.90
N ARG A 389 -10.36 -32.20 -2.15
CA ARG A 389 -11.05 -32.78 -0.99
C ARG A 389 -12.54 -32.37 -0.98
N PRO A 390 -13.44 -33.18 -0.38
CA PRO A 390 -14.88 -32.92 -0.43
C PRO A 390 -15.34 -31.72 0.40
N THR A 391 -14.65 -31.40 1.49
CA THR A 391 -14.96 -30.28 2.40
C THR A 391 -13.70 -29.49 2.73
N PRO A 392 -13.77 -28.23 3.21
CA PRO A 392 -12.57 -27.48 3.59
C PRO A 392 -11.75 -28.16 4.70
N PRO A 393 -10.44 -27.87 4.81
CA PRO A 393 -9.55 -28.43 5.82
C PRO A 393 -9.88 -28.00 7.25
N LEU A 394 -10.56 -26.88 7.42
CA LEU A 394 -10.98 -26.37 8.72
C LEU A 394 -12.49 -26.39 8.84
N THR A 395 -12.98 -26.78 10.00
CA THR A 395 -14.40 -26.71 10.34
C THR A 395 -14.76 -25.32 10.87
N GLU A 396 -16.06 -25.04 11.03
CA GLU A 396 -16.53 -23.85 11.74
C GLU A 396 -15.91 -23.70 13.13
N VAL A 397 -15.78 -24.80 13.88
CA VAL A 397 -15.19 -24.80 15.23
C VAL A 397 -13.72 -24.38 15.18
N ASP A 398 -12.99 -24.81 14.15
CA ASP A 398 -11.58 -24.43 13.98
C ASP A 398 -11.43 -22.96 13.58
N LEU A 399 -12.33 -22.45 12.74
CA LEU A 399 -12.40 -21.02 12.38
C LEU A 399 -12.68 -20.14 13.60
N ALA A 400 -13.64 -20.54 14.44
CA ALA A 400 -13.95 -19.85 15.69
C ALA A 400 -12.75 -19.87 16.65
N ARG A 401 -12.11 -21.03 16.84
CA ARG A 401 -10.90 -21.17 17.67
C ARG A 401 -9.78 -20.24 17.21
N ILE A 402 -9.54 -20.12 15.90
CA ILE A 402 -8.53 -19.19 15.36
C ILE A 402 -8.92 -17.74 15.66
N ALA A 403 -10.17 -17.35 15.47
CA ALA A 403 -10.65 -15.99 15.74
C ALA A 403 -10.70 -15.62 17.25
N GLU A 404 -10.57 -16.62 18.12
CA GLU A 404 -10.52 -16.49 19.59
C GLU A 404 -9.09 -16.48 20.14
N LEU A 405 -8.07 -16.65 19.30
CA LEU A 405 -6.69 -16.71 19.78
C LEU A 405 -6.30 -15.41 20.51
N PRO A 406 -5.80 -15.51 21.75
CA PRO A 406 -5.29 -14.34 22.46
C PRO A 406 -4.09 -13.78 21.70
N GLY A 407 -4.04 -12.45 21.55
CA GLY A 407 -2.99 -11.80 20.78
C GLY A 407 -3.29 -11.64 19.29
N LEU A 408 -4.36 -12.26 18.77
CA LEU A 408 -4.79 -12.07 17.38
C LEU A 408 -5.62 -10.78 17.22
N HIS A 409 -4.96 -9.66 17.45
CA HIS A 409 -5.51 -8.31 17.33
C HIS A 409 -4.45 -7.37 16.75
N TRP A 410 -4.85 -6.16 16.37
CA TRP A 410 -4.01 -5.19 15.68
C TRP A 410 -2.69 -4.89 16.41
#